data_AF-A0A661PP07-F1
#
_entry.id   AF-A0A661PP07-F1
#
_cell.length_a   1.000
_cell.length_b   1.000
_cell.length_c   1.000
_cell.angle_alpha   90.00
_cell.angle_beta   90.00
_cell.angle_gamma   90.00
#
_symmetry.space_group_name_H-M   'P 1'
#
loop_
_entity.id
_entity.type
_entity.pdbx_description
1 polymer ?
#
loop_
_entity_poly.entity_id
_entity_poly.type
_entity_poly.pdbx_seq_one_letter_code
_entity_poly.pdbx_strand_id
1 'polypeptide(L)'
;MLLSERQERERRFKLALRAGIPVVLLISLVLYSTFFNDTPLELTPGNTFLIGAILFITVYFIYFLMELSVKETLIDQATQGYNEKAFIKQLQIYKPKTLVLLIIENLSTISENYSTEDVDLLLYNVIHKLNQELNKLGFTKALIARRYGAEFLIAINKNSNDIQTIFENFIVNNKVINNIELNYNFAVITNTDKALEKDIVYLKDLISIQDRSSNKDRKTNVIKDAKEVSKTETSIIKSLQEKKLLLSFKPLLSTKSDTIDIYEISVKLAAGETGNILPRIYLPIINRLGLGREYDMALLQHVIDLLPLIDENISFSFNLSPFSLRDDNFREKFFTYLNNSKVNPSRLIIELYERKTHHDLSGYLKTLNKFRAKGIRIAIDNFGSSNASMEYMKNFNFDLVQFDRDYVTKLDDTNTYAMLGSLVRMSKDLDIITVAKWVDNKSQKSKLKDLGIDYLQGFGISKPISEQTLMDRYN
;
A
#
# COMPACT_ATOMS: atom_id res chain seq x y z
N MET A 1 -6.71 31.12 -3.34
CA MET A 1 -5.92 30.85 -2.13
C MET A 1 -6.54 29.64 -1.43
N LEU A 2 -5.72 28.68 -1.01
CA LEU A 2 -6.18 27.50 -0.27
C LEU A 2 -6.59 27.89 1.16
N LEU A 3 -7.46 27.09 1.78
CA LEU A 3 -7.85 27.28 3.17
C LEU A 3 -6.66 27.09 4.13
N SER A 4 -5.75 26.16 3.80
CA SER A 4 -4.49 25.91 4.50
C SER A 4 -3.60 27.15 4.56
N GLU A 5 -3.39 27.83 3.44
CA GLU A 5 -2.60 29.06 3.36
C GLU A 5 -3.23 30.16 4.23
N ARG A 6 -4.56 30.29 4.20
CA ARG A 6 -5.27 31.34 4.98
C ARG A 6 -5.09 31.10 6.48
N GLN A 7 -5.23 29.86 6.92
CA GLN A 7 -5.04 29.48 8.32
C GLN A 7 -3.58 29.61 8.77
N GLU A 8 -2.62 29.27 7.90
CA GLU A 8 -1.20 29.44 8.21
C GLU A 8 -0.84 30.93 8.36
N ARG A 9 -1.36 31.81 7.49
CA ARG A 9 -1.19 33.27 7.64
C ARG A 9 -1.80 33.78 8.95
N GLU A 10 -3.01 33.34 9.29
CA GLU A 10 -3.67 33.72 10.54
C GLU A 10 -2.87 33.25 11.77
N ARG A 11 -2.34 32.02 11.73
CA ARG A 11 -1.50 31.47 12.80
C ARG A 11 -0.21 32.28 12.97
N ARG A 12 0.50 32.56 11.88
CA ARG A 12 1.73 33.37 11.90
C ARG A 12 1.47 34.78 12.40
N PHE A 13 0.35 35.39 11.99
CA PHE A 13 -0.05 36.71 12.48
C PHE A 13 -0.32 36.70 14.00
N LYS A 14 -1.06 35.71 14.52
CA LYS A 14 -1.28 35.57 15.98
C LYS A 14 0.01 35.33 16.75
N LEU A 15 0.95 34.57 16.20
CA LEU A 15 2.27 34.35 16.80
C LEU A 15 3.09 35.65 16.83
N ALA A 16 3.14 36.38 15.71
CA ALA A 16 3.79 37.67 15.62
C ALA A 16 3.20 38.67 16.63
N LEU A 17 1.87 38.69 16.78
CA LEU A 17 1.20 39.54 17.77
C LEU A 17 1.58 39.15 19.22
N ARG A 18 1.58 37.85 19.54
CA ARG A 18 1.99 37.35 20.86
C ARG A 18 3.45 37.68 21.20
N ALA A 19 4.35 37.64 20.21
CA ALA A 19 5.75 38.00 20.39
C ALA A 19 5.98 39.52 20.44
N GLY A 20 5.22 40.29 19.64
CA GLY A 20 5.40 41.73 19.49
C GLY A 20 4.78 42.57 20.60
N ILE A 21 3.61 42.18 21.14
CA ILE A 21 2.92 42.94 22.20
C ILE A 21 3.82 43.19 23.43
N PRO A 22 4.52 42.18 24.00
CA PRO A 22 5.40 42.40 25.15
C PRO A 22 6.51 43.42 24.87
N VAL A 23 7.10 43.38 23.66
CA VAL A 23 8.17 44.31 23.25
C VAL A 23 7.64 45.73 23.15
N VAL A 24 6.48 45.92 22.51
CA VAL A 24 5.86 47.23 22.34
C VAL A 24 5.43 47.81 23.69
N LEU A 25 4.93 46.98 24.61
CA LEU A 25 4.59 47.41 25.97
C LEU A 25 5.84 47.82 26.76
N LEU A 26 6.93 47.06 26.65
CA LEU A 26 8.19 47.36 27.32
C LEU A 26 8.80 48.67 26.80
N ILE A 27 8.84 48.86 25.47
CA ILE A 27 9.29 50.13 24.85
C ILE A 27 8.40 51.28 25.31
N SER A 28 7.07 51.10 25.31
CA SER A 28 6.12 52.12 25.77
C SER A 28 6.33 52.48 27.26
N LEU A 29 6.58 51.50 28.12
CA LEU A 29 6.87 51.71 29.54
C LEU A 29 8.18 52.46 29.76
N VAL A 30 9.23 52.11 29.01
CA VAL A 30 10.50 52.83 29.04
C VAL A 30 10.29 54.27 28.58
N LEU A 31 9.65 54.50 27.43
CA LEU A 31 9.36 55.85 26.93
C LEU A 31 8.52 56.66 27.92
N TYR A 32 7.48 56.06 28.49
CA TYR A 32 6.64 56.70 29.52
C TYR A 32 7.49 57.11 30.74
N SER A 33 8.29 56.19 31.27
CA SER A 33 9.14 56.49 32.42
C SER A 33 10.25 57.51 32.12
N THR A 34 10.67 57.65 30.86
CA THR A 34 11.77 58.57 30.50
C THR A 34 11.26 59.97 30.17
N PHE A 35 10.05 60.09 29.59
CA PHE A 35 9.53 61.36 29.08
C PHE A 35 8.35 61.93 29.87
N PHE A 36 7.61 61.13 30.64
CA PHE A 36 6.36 61.54 31.28
C PHE A 36 6.37 61.50 32.82
N ASN A 37 7.42 60.94 33.44
CA ASN A 37 7.64 61.06 34.88
C ASN A 37 8.55 62.26 35.18
N ASP A 38 8.16 63.07 36.16
CA ASP A 38 8.94 64.26 36.61
C ASP A 38 10.24 63.90 37.34
N THR A 39 10.49 62.61 37.59
CA THR A 39 11.76 62.09 38.09
C THR A 39 12.53 61.43 36.95
N PRO A 40 13.71 61.96 36.55
CA PRO A 40 14.53 61.28 35.57
C PRO A 40 14.91 59.90 36.09
N LEU A 41 14.84 58.89 35.22
CA LEU A 41 15.20 57.53 35.58
C LEU A 41 16.69 57.47 35.96
N GLU A 42 17.01 57.49 37.27
CA GLU A 42 18.39 57.37 37.72
C GLU A 42 18.92 55.98 37.37
N LEU A 43 19.93 55.94 36.50
CA LEU A 43 20.68 54.74 36.10
C LEU A 43 21.61 54.28 37.23
N THR A 44 21.02 53.96 38.38
CA THR A 44 21.75 53.25 39.43
C THR A 44 22.19 51.87 38.92
N PRO A 45 23.26 51.28 39.47
CA PRO A 45 23.70 49.94 39.07
C PRO A 45 22.58 48.89 39.16
N GLY A 46 21.70 49.00 40.18
CA GLY A 46 20.54 48.12 40.37
C GLY A 46 19.48 48.26 39.27
N ASN A 47 19.11 49.49 38.91
CA ASN A 47 18.12 49.75 37.85
C ASN A 47 18.64 49.33 36.47
N THR A 48 19.92 49.56 36.20
CA THR A 48 20.57 49.19 34.95
C THR A 48 20.63 47.67 34.77
N PHE A 49 20.92 46.94 35.85
CA PHE A 49 20.88 45.47 35.85
C PHE A 49 19.46 44.94 35.59
N LEU A 50 18.44 45.51 36.24
CA LEU A 50 17.03 45.15 36.04
C LEU A 50 16.58 45.36 34.59
N ILE A 51 16.90 46.51 33.99
CA ILE A 51 16.57 46.79 32.58
C ILE A 51 17.28 45.81 31.65
N GLY A 52 18.57 45.53 31.89
CA GLY A 52 19.34 44.55 31.12
C GLY A 52 18.75 43.13 31.23
N ALA A 53 18.34 42.71 32.43
CA ALA A 53 17.72 41.41 32.66
C ALA A 53 16.35 41.29 31.97
N ILE A 54 15.50 42.32 32.06
CA ILE A 54 14.19 42.35 31.39
C ILE A 54 14.38 42.32 29.86
N LEU A 55 15.31 43.10 29.32
CA LEU A 55 15.61 43.11 27.89
C LEU A 55 16.09 41.72 27.43
N PHE A 56 17.02 41.11 28.17
CA PHE A 56 17.53 39.76 27.88
C PHE A 56 16.42 38.70 27.90
N ILE A 57 15.58 38.69 28.93
CA ILE A 57 14.44 37.76 29.05
C ILE A 57 13.47 37.95 27.88
N THR A 58 13.20 39.20 27.49
CA THR A 58 12.28 39.52 26.40
C THR A 58 12.85 39.04 25.06
N VAL A 59 14.12 39.32 24.76
CA VAL A 59 14.81 38.85 23.56
C VAL A 59 14.87 37.33 23.51
N TYR A 60 15.22 36.68 24.62
CA TYR A 60 15.23 35.23 24.73
C TYR A 60 13.83 34.62 24.51
N PHE A 61 12.78 35.22 25.08
CA PHE A 61 11.41 34.75 24.92
C PHE A 61 10.91 34.90 23.47
N ILE A 62 11.27 35.99 22.78
CA ILE A 62 10.99 36.15 21.34
C ILE A 62 11.71 35.08 20.53
N TYR A 63 13.01 34.87 20.79
CA TYR A 63 13.80 33.86 20.13
C TYR A 63 13.22 32.45 20.35
N PHE A 64 12.82 32.13 21.58
CA PHE A 64 12.16 30.87 21.93
C PHE A 64 10.84 30.68 21.17
N LEU A 65 9.99 31.72 21.08
CA LEU A 65 8.75 31.68 20.31
C LEU A 65 9.01 31.53 18.80
N MET A 66 10.04 32.19 18.26
CA MET A 66 10.45 32.03 16.87
C MET A 66 10.92 30.60 16.60
N GLU A 67 11.77 30.04 17.46
CA GLU A 67 12.29 28.67 17.29
C GLU A 67 11.16 27.62 17.38
N LEU A 68 10.19 27.81 18.28
CA LEU A 68 8.99 26.97 18.36
C LEU A 68 8.14 27.07 17.08
N SER A 69 8.04 28.26 16.49
CA SER A 69 7.22 28.50 15.29
C SER A 69 7.80 27.91 14.01
N VAL A 70 9.14 27.82 13.90
CA VAL A 70 9.84 27.25 12.74
C VAL A 70 9.67 25.73 12.66
N LYS A 71 9.51 25.05 13.80
CA LYS A 71 9.44 23.58 13.86
C LYS A 71 8.09 22.99 13.46
N GLU A 72 7.01 23.78 13.43
CA GLU A 72 5.68 23.30 13.07
C GLU A 72 5.09 24.16 11.95
N THR A 73 5.07 23.72 10.70
CA THR A 73 4.23 24.33 9.65
C THR A 73 2.89 23.60 9.55
N LEU A 74 1.81 24.28 9.16
CA LEU A 74 0.54 23.60 8.85
C LEU A 74 0.49 23.06 7.41
N ILE A 75 1.42 23.50 6.57
CA ILE A 75 1.36 23.33 5.12
C ILE A 75 2.53 22.49 4.60
N ASP A 76 2.27 21.80 3.50
CA ASP A 76 3.25 21.18 2.62
C ASP A 76 3.92 22.26 1.75
N GLN A 77 5.25 22.22 1.63
CA GLN A 77 6.00 23.30 0.97
C GLN A 77 5.78 23.33 -0.55
N ALA A 78 5.65 22.16 -1.18
CA ALA A 78 5.44 22.08 -2.63
C ALA A 78 4.02 22.51 -3.03
N THR A 79 3.00 22.00 -2.32
CA THR A 79 1.61 22.17 -2.74
C THR A 79 0.85 23.28 -2.05
N GLN A 80 1.39 23.82 -0.95
CA GLN A 80 0.71 24.78 -0.07
C GLN A 80 -0.61 24.25 0.55
N GLY A 81 -0.97 22.99 0.30
CA GLY A 81 -2.03 22.26 1.00
C GLY A 81 -1.64 21.94 2.44
N TYR A 82 -2.56 21.39 3.23
CA TYR A 82 -2.20 20.92 4.58
C TYR A 82 -1.19 19.77 4.50
N ASN A 83 -0.25 19.72 5.44
CA ASN A 83 0.51 18.49 5.68
C ASN A 83 -0.33 17.45 6.43
N GLU A 84 0.11 16.19 6.45
CA GLU A 84 -0.65 15.08 7.06
C GLU A 84 -1.04 15.35 8.52
N LYS A 85 -0.10 15.80 9.35
CA LYS A 85 -0.34 16.07 10.78
C LYS A 85 -1.40 17.15 10.98
N ALA A 86 -1.27 18.26 10.25
CA ALA A 86 -2.22 19.37 10.30
C ALA A 86 -3.60 18.95 9.77
N PHE A 87 -3.64 18.16 8.70
CA PHE A 87 -4.87 17.67 8.11
C PHE A 87 -5.65 16.78 9.08
N ILE A 88 -5.00 15.81 9.72
CA ILE A 88 -5.65 14.94 10.72
C ILE A 88 -6.26 15.76 11.87
N LYS A 89 -5.51 16.76 12.36
CA LYS A 89 -6.00 17.69 13.39
C LYS A 89 -7.21 18.50 12.91
N GLN A 90 -7.19 18.97 11.67
CA GLN A 90 -8.32 19.70 11.07
C GLN A 90 -9.53 18.80 10.83
N LEU A 91 -9.34 17.52 10.46
CA LEU A 91 -10.44 16.58 10.26
C LEU A 91 -11.26 16.36 11.54
N GLN A 92 -10.61 16.29 12.70
CA GLN A 92 -11.29 16.15 14.00
C GLN A 92 -12.21 17.33 14.33
N ILE A 93 -11.81 18.53 13.92
CA ILE A 93 -12.56 19.78 14.12
C ILE A 93 -13.66 19.91 13.05
N TYR A 94 -13.29 19.69 11.79
CA TYR A 94 -14.13 19.94 10.63
C TYR A 94 -15.23 18.89 10.46
N LYS A 95 -15.02 17.65 10.92
CA LYS A 95 -15.95 16.52 10.84
C LYS A 95 -16.61 16.46 9.46
N PRO A 96 -15.83 16.21 8.39
CA PRO A 96 -16.36 16.18 7.04
C PRO A 96 -17.45 15.11 6.93
N LYS A 97 -18.26 15.19 5.88
CA LYS A 97 -19.19 14.12 5.53
C LYS A 97 -18.65 13.26 4.39
N THR A 98 -17.83 13.86 3.53
CA THR A 98 -17.18 13.19 2.41
C THR A 98 -15.66 13.31 2.50
N LEU A 99 -14.96 12.21 2.23
CA LEU A 99 -13.51 12.15 2.10
C LEU A 99 -13.16 11.56 0.74
N VAL A 100 -12.16 12.15 0.09
CA VAL A 100 -11.65 11.74 -1.22
C VAL A 100 -10.15 11.52 -1.11
N LEU A 101 -9.66 10.44 -1.69
CA LEU A 101 -8.23 10.19 -1.92
C LEU A 101 -8.00 10.29 -3.42
N LEU A 102 -7.11 11.19 -3.83
CA LEU A 102 -6.66 11.36 -5.20
C LEU A 102 -5.17 11.00 -5.27
N ILE A 103 -4.79 10.15 -6.22
CA ILE A 103 -3.42 9.68 -6.43
C ILE A 103 -2.99 10.03 -7.86
N ILE A 104 -1.77 10.54 -8.01
CA ILE A 104 -1.10 10.69 -9.31
C ILE A 104 -0.19 9.47 -9.54
N GLU A 105 -0.62 8.52 -10.36
CA GLU A 105 0.03 7.21 -10.54
C GLU A 105 1.42 7.32 -11.16
N ASN A 106 1.59 8.24 -12.12
CA ASN A 106 2.83 8.40 -12.88
C ASN A 106 3.80 9.43 -12.25
N LEU A 107 3.60 9.85 -11.00
CA LEU A 107 4.48 10.85 -10.38
C LEU A 107 5.94 10.38 -10.28
N SER A 108 6.19 9.09 -10.02
CA SER A 108 7.56 8.55 -9.96
C SER A 108 8.27 8.69 -11.31
N THR A 109 7.60 8.34 -12.40
CA THR A 109 8.12 8.49 -13.76
C THR A 109 8.33 9.96 -14.11
N ILE A 110 7.46 10.87 -13.66
CA ILE A 110 7.66 12.31 -13.86
C ILE A 110 8.89 12.77 -13.07
N SER A 111 9.05 12.35 -11.81
CA SER A 111 10.21 12.75 -11.00
C SER A 111 11.55 12.24 -11.50
N GLU A 112 11.57 11.18 -12.32
CA GLU A 112 12.78 10.69 -12.99
C GLU A 112 13.17 11.52 -14.21
N ASN A 113 12.20 12.20 -14.84
CA ASN A 113 12.38 12.88 -16.13
C ASN A 113 12.39 14.42 -16.01
N TYR A 114 11.96 14.99 -14.88
CA TYR A 114 11.83 16.42 -14.66
C TYR A 114 12.55 16.86 -13.38
N SER A 115 12.91 18.14 -13.29
CA SER A 115 13.56 18.68 -12.10
C SER A 115 12.62 18.71 -10.89
N THR A 116 13.18 18.76 -9.68
CA THR A 116 12.38 18.87 -8.46
C THR A 116 11.52 20.13 -8.45
N GLU A 117 12.02 21.24 -8.99
CA GLU A 117 11.28 22.51 -9.09
C GLU A 117 10.06 22.39 -10.02
N ASP A 118 10.23 21.71 -11.16
CA ASP A 118 9.14 21.48 -12.12
C ASP A 118 8.05 20.57 -11.54
N VAL A 119 8.47 19.53 -10.80
CA VAL A 119 7.54 18.61 -10.13
C VAL A 119 6.77 19.34 -9.03
N ASP A 120 7.43 20.17 -8.22
CA ASP A 120 6.76 20.93 -7.18
C ASP A 120 5.78 21.95 -7.76
N LEU A 121 6.16 22.64 -8.84
CA LEU A 121 5.27 23.56 -9.56
C LEU A 121 4.06 22.84 -10.19
N LEU A 122 4.28 21.64 -10.74
CA LEU A 122 3.22 20.78 -11.27
C LEU A 122 2.22 20.41 -10.18
N LEU A 123 2.70 19.93 -9.03
CA LEU A 123 1.85 19.54 -7.90
C LEU A 123 1.10 20.74 -7.31
N TYR A 124 1.77 21.89 -7.22
CA TYR A 124 1.15 23.16 -6.85
C TYR A 124 -0.03 23.48 -7.78
N ASN A 125 0.19 23.43 -9.10
CA ASN A 125 -0.83 23.73 -10.10
C ASN A 125 -2.02 22.76 -10.04
N VAL A 126 -1.78 21.46 -9.84
CA VAL A 126 -2.85 20.45 -9.66
C VAL A 126 -3.76 20.86 -8.50
N ILE A 127 -3.17 21.16 -7.34
CA ILE A 127 -3.92 21.45 -6.11
C ILE A 127 -4.62 22.79 -6.20
N HIS A 128 -3.99 23.80 -6.78
CA HIS A 128 -4.60 25.11 -6.98
C HIS A 128 -5.78 25.06 -7.96
N LYS A 129 -5.66 24.32 -9.07
CA LYS A 129 -6.77 24.11 -10.00
C LYS A 129 -7.90 23.32 -9.34
N LEU A 130 -7.59 22.25 -8.59
CA LEU A 130 -8.61 21.47 -7.87
C LEU A 130 -9.39 22.36 -6.89
N ASN A 131 -8.68 23.19 -6.12
CA ASN A 131 -9.31 24.14 -5.21
C ASN A 131 -10.18 25.17 -5.95
N GLN A 132 -9.74 25.69 -7.10
CA GLN A 132 -10.54 26.62 -7.90
C GLN A 132 -11.85 25.97 -8.38
N GLU A 133 -11.79 24.75 -8.89
CA GLU A 133 -12.98 24.01 -9.34
C GLU A 133 -13.94 23.72 -8.17
N LEU A 134 -13.42 23.26 -7.03
CA LEU A 134 -14.22 23.04 -5.82
C LEU A 134 -14.88 24.34 -5.33
N ASN A 135 -14.18 25.48 -5.39
CA ASN A 135 -14.73 26.78 -5.01
C ASN A 135 -15.85 27.23 -5.95
N LYS A 136 -15.71 27.06 -7.27
CA LYS A 136 -16.76 27.38 -8.25
C LYS A 136 -18.06 26.62 -7.98
N LEU A 137 -17.93 25.37 -7.51
CA LEU A 137 -19.05 24.48 -7.18
C LEU A 137 -19.60 24.70 -5.75
N GLY A 138 -19.11 25.73 -5.03
CA GLY A 138 -19.60 26.10 -3.72
C GLY A 138 -18.99 25.32 -2.54
N PHE A 139 -17.91 24.58 -2.74
CA PHE A 139 -17.16 23.89 -1.68
C PHE A 139 -16.02 24.76 -1.12
N THR A 140 -16.36 25.96 -0.64
CA THR A 140 -15.39 26.99 -0.23
C THR A 140 -14.57 26.69 1.03
N LYS A 141 -14.91 25.62 1.74
CA LYS A 141 -14.23 25.16 2.96
C LYS A 141 -13.59 23.78 2.79
N ALA A 142 -13.43 23.30 1.55
CA ALA A 142 -12.76 22.02 1.31
C ALA A 142 -11.34 22.04 1.90
N LEU A 143 -11.02 21.01 2.69
CA LEU A 143 -9.65 20.80 3.17
C LEU A 143 -8.92 19.97 2.13
N ILE A 144 -7.77 20.43 1.66
CA ILE A 144 -6.92 19.69 0.71
C ILE A 144 -5.55 19.51 1.35
N ALA A 145 -5.06 18.28 1.39
CA ALA A 145 -3.80 17.91 1.99
C ALA A 145 -2.97 17.04 1.09
N ARG A 146 -1.65 17.13 1.25
CA ARG A 146 -0.70 16.16 0.72
C ARG A 146 -0.23 15.28 1.86
N ARG A 147 -0.37 13.97 1.70
CA ARG A 147 0.07 13.00 2.69
C ARG A 147 1.52 12.61 2.46
N TYR A 148 1.77 11.90 1.36
CA TYR A 148 3.11 11.46 0.97
C TYR A 148 3.18 11.31 -0.55
N GLY A 149 4.28 11.77 -1.16
CA GLY A 149 4.53 11.61 -2.60
C GLY A 149 3.37 12.12 -3.46
N ALA A 150 2.64 11.20 -4.08
CA ALA A 150 1.53 11.46 -5.01
C ALA A 150 0.13 11.40 -4.38
N GLU A 151 0.02 11.21 -3.07
CA GLU A 151 -1.27 11.02 -2.39
C GLU A 151 -1.84 12.33 -1.84
N PHE A 152 -3.05 12.67 -2.30
CA PHE A 152 -3.78 13.87 -1.92
C PHE A 152 -5.11 13.51 -1.26
N LEU A 153 -5.36 14.08 -0.07
CA LEU A 153 -6.59 13.89 0.68
C LEU A 153 -7.45 15.15 0.60
N ILE A 154 -8.73 14.98 0.30
CA ILE A 154 -9.69 16.07 0.22
C ILE A 154 -10.89 15.77 1.11
N ALA A 155 -11.23 16.70 2.00
CA ALA A 155 -12.35 16.57 2.92
C ALA A 155 -13.41 17.66 2.69
N ILE A 156 -14.67 17.23 2.55
CA ILE A 156 -15.80 18.07 2.15
C ILE A 156 -16.95 17.89 3.14
N ASN A 157 -17.55 18.99 3.61
CA ASN A 157 -18.63 18.99 4.61
C ASN A 157 -20.05 18.91 4.00
N LYS A 158 -20.15 18.38 2.77
CA LYS A 158 -21.42 18.13 2.09
C LYS A 158 -21.42 16.69 1.61
N ASN A 159 -22.57 16.04 1.73
CA ASN A 159 -22.86 14.83 0.97
C ASN A 159 -23.44 15.30 -0.36
N SER A 160 -22.73 15.04 -1.44
CA SER A 160 -23.30 15.17 -2.77
C SER A 160 -22.92 13.94 -3.58
N ASN A 161 -23.93 13.28 -4.14
CA ASN A 161 -23.73 12.19 -5.10
C ASN A 161 -22.92 12.65 -6.31
N ASP A 162 -22.83 13.95 -6.54
CA ASP A 162 -22.09 14.57 -7.64
C ASP A 162 -20.57 14.72 -7.39
N ILE A 163 -20.03 14.38 -6.20
CA ILE A 163 -18.57 14.47 -5.95
C ILE A 163 -17.80 13.62 -6.97
N GLN A 164 -18.31 12.46 -7.32
CA GLN A 164 -17.68 11.60 -8.34
C GLN A 164 -17.55 12.33 -9.68
N THR A 165 -18.65 12.87 -10.19
CA THR A 165 -18.70 13.59 -11.47
C THR A 165 -17.74 14.78 -11.47
N ILE A 166 -17.60 15.45 -10.33
CA ILE A 166 -16.68 16.59 -10.17
C ILE A 166 -15.23 16.13 -10.34
N PHE A 167 -14.82 15.05 -9.67
CA PHE A 167 -13.46 14.54 -9.77
C PHE A 167 -13.19 13.87 -11.12
N GLU A 168 -14.16 13.22 -11.74
CA GLU A 168 -14.06 12.70 -13.10
C GLU A 168 -13.84 13.82 -14.13
N ASN A 169 -14.65 14.87 -14.06
CA ASN A 169 -14.50 16.05 -14.93
C ASN A 169 -13.17 16.76 -14.67
N PHE A 170 -12.75 16.86 -13.41
CA PHE A 170 -11.45 17.43 -13.07
C PHE A 170 -10.32 16.64 -13.73
N ILE A 171 -10.33 15.31 -13.65
CA ILE A 171 -9.32 14.43 -14.24
C ILE A 171 -9.31 14.57 -15.77
N VAL A 172 -10.48 14.57 -16.41
CA VAL A 172 -10.59 14.70 -17.87
C VAL A 172 -10.05 16.06 -18.35
N ASN A 173 -10.39 17.14 -17.66
CA ASN A 173 -9.99 18.50 -18.03
C ASN A 173 -8.53 18.81 -17.69
N ASN A 174 -7.90 18.01 -16.81
CA ASN A 174 -6.55 18.26 -16.31
C ASN A 174 -5.59 17.10 -16.61
N LYS A 175 -5.86 16.30 -17.65
CA LYS A 175 -4.94 15.25 -18.11
C LYS A 175 -3.55 15.77 -18.46
N VAL A 176 -3.43 17.03 -18.86
CA VAL A 176 -2.15 17.68 -19.15
C VAL A 176 -2.06 18.99 -18.37
N ILE A 177 -1.01 19.12 -17.57
CA ILE A 177 -0.67 20.36 -16.85
C ILE A 177 0.79 20.65 -17.11
N ASN A 178 1.11 21.90 -17.46
CA ASN A 178 2.48 22.32 -17.78
C ASN A 178 3.14 21.45 -18.88
N ASN A 179 2.36 20.99 -19.87
CA ASN A 179 2.77 20.05 -20.93
C ASN A 179 3.20 18.66 -20.42
N ILE A 180 2.89 18.31 -19.17
CA ILE A 180 3.14 17.00 -18.57
C ILE A 180 1.81 16.24 -18.48
N GLU A 181 1.77 15.02 -19.02
CA GLU A 181 0.60 14.13 -18.91
C GLU A 181 0.51 13.53 -17.50
N LEU A 182 -0.68 13.57 -16.91
CA LEU A 182 -0.96 13.09 -15.57
C LEU A 182 -2.00 11.97 -15.58
N ASN A 183 -1.63 10.87 -14.93
CA ASN A 183 -2.52 9.74 -14.69
C ASN A 183 -3.04 9.82 -13.27
N TYR A 184 -4.33 10.09 -13.16
CA TYR A 184 -5.01 10.18 -11.88
C TYR A 184 -5.83 8.93 -11.59
N ASN A 185 -5.91 8.63 -10.31
CA ASN A 185 -6.84 7.66 -9.74
C ASN A 185 -7.44 8.23 -8.46
N PHE A 186 -8.71 7.93 -8.17
CA PHE A 186 -9.34 8.44 -6.97
C PHE A 186 -10.40 7.50 -6.40
N ALA A 187 -10.61 7.61 -5.10
CA ALA A 187 -11.70 6.96 -4.38
C ALA A 187 -12.44 7.99 -3.51
N VAL A 188 -13.74 7.75 -3.30
CA VAL A 188 -14.63 8.64 -2.54
C VAL A 188 -15.39 7.84 -1.49
N ILE A 189 -15.51 8.41 -0.30
CA ILE A 189 -16.39 7.94 0.78
C ILE A 189 -17.35 9.07 1.14
N THR A 190 -18.67 8.81 1.08
CA THR A 190 -19.75 9.77 1.30
C THR A 190 -20.48 9.58 2.63
N ASN A 191 -19.83 9.08 3.68
CA ASN A 191 -20.42 9.02 5.03
C ASN A 191 -19.35 8.74 6.09
N THR A 192 -18.35 9.62 6.19
CA THR A 192 -17.21 9.38 7.09
C THR A 192 -17.65 9.26 8.55
N ASP A 193 -17.19 8.21 9.23
CA ASP A 193 -17.46 7.97 10.65
C ASP A 193 -16.47 8.74 11.55
N LYS A 194 -16.58 8.59 12.87
CA LYS A 194 -15.63 9.19 13.83
C LYS A 194 -14.19 8.62 13.69
N ALA A 195 -13.98 7.53 12.94
CA ALA A 195 -12.71 6.84 12.79
C ALA A 195 -12.00 7.17 11.46
N LEU A 196 -11.75 8.46 11.22
CA LEU A 196 -11.22 9.02 9.96
C LEU A 196 -9.91 8.37 9.45
N GLU A 197 -9.05 7.88 10.34
CA GLU A 197 -7.83 7.17 9.93
C GLU A 197 -8.14 5.83 9.23
N LYS A 198 -9.21 5.14 9.64
CA LYS A 198 -9.66 3.90 8.99
C LYS A 198 -10.23 4.18 7.60
N ASP A 199 -10.94 5.30 7.45
CA ASP A 199 -11.51 5.72 6.17
C ASP A 199 -10.40 6.03 5.14
N ILE A 200 -9.29 6.64 5.57
CA ILE A 200 -8.13 6.89 4.70
C ILE A 200 -7.50 5.57 4.21
N VAL A 201 -7.35 4.58 5.09
CA VAL A 201 -6.83 3.26 4.70
C VAL A 201 -7.78 2.57 3.71
N TYR A 202 -9.09 2.64 3.97
CA TYR A 202 -10.11 2.07 3.09
C TYR A 202 -10.07 2.68 1.68
N LEU A 203 -9.93 4.00 1.56
CA LEU A 203 -9.79 4.68 0.27
C LEU A 203 -8.60 4.14 -0.54
N LYS A 204 -7.47 3.85 0.12
CA LYS A 204 -6.27 3.32 -0.53
C LYS A 204 -6.45 1.88 -1.01
N ASP A 205 -7.16 1.07 -0.22
CA ASP A 205 -7.50 -0.29 -0.62
C ASP A 205 -8.42 -0.30 -1.84
N LEU A 206 -9.40 0.61 -1.91
CA LEU A 206 -10.30 0.74 -3.06
C LEU A 206 -9.53 1.05 -4.35
N ILE A 207 -8.59 1.99 -4.30
CA ILE A 207 -7.73 2.32 -5.45
C ILE A 207 -6.89 1.10 -5.86
N SER A 208 -6.27 0.41 -4.88
CA SER A 208 -5.42 -0.76 -5.14
C SER A 208 -6.19 -1.94 -5.77
N ILE A 209 -7.49 -2.07 -5.50
CA ILE A 209 -8.36 -3.08 -6.12
C ILE A 209 -8.65 -2.72 -7.59
N GLN A 210 -8.82 -1.43 -7.91
CA GLN A 210 -9.11 -0.95 -9.26
C GLN A 210 -7.94 -1.20 -10.22
N ASP A 211 -6.70 -0.90 -9.82
CA ASP A 211 -5.48 -1.04 -10.65
C ASP A 211 -5.23 -2.47 -11.13
N ARG A 212 -5.76 -3.48 -10.43
CA ARG A 212 -5.59 -4.90 -10.75
C ARG A 212 -6.75 -5.48 -11.57
N SER A 213 -7.77 -4.69 -11.88
CA SER A 213 -9.01 -5.14 -12.54
C SER A 213 -9.20 -4.64 -13.97
N SER A 214 -8.31 -3.79 -14.49
CA SER A 214 -8.44 -3.14 -15.79
C SER A 214 -7.95 -4.02 -16.95
N ASN A 215 -8.90 -4.76 -17.55
CA ASN A 215 -9.00 -4.78 -19.00
C ASN A 215 -9.24 -3.34 -19.48
N LYS A 216 -8.64 -2.95 -20.62
CA LYS A 216 -8.42 -1.58 -21.12
C LYS A 216 -9.63 -0.64 -21.21
N ASP A 217 -10.87 -1.08 -21.04
CA ASP A 217 -12.06 -0.26 -21.24
C ASP A 217 -13.06 -0.40 -20.10
N ARG A 218 -12.94 0.50 -19.11
CA ARG A 218 -13.97 1.05 -18.18
C ARG A 218 -13.32 1.48 -16.86
N LYS A 219 -12.83 2.73 -16.83
CA LYS A 219 -12.53 3.46 -15.58
C LYS A 219 -13.87 3.86 -14.93
N THR A 220 -14.49 2.96 -14.18
CA THR A 220 -15.69 3.28 -13.37
C THR A 220 -15.29 3.38 -11.90
N ASN A 221 -15.31 4.62 -11.39
CA ASN A 221 -15.06 4.93 -9.98
C ASN A 221 -16.28 4.52 -9.14
N VAL A 222 -16.05 3.93 -7.97
CA VAL A 222 -17.11 3.38 -7.11
C VAL A 222 -17.28 4.24 -5.87
N ILE A 223 -18.51 4.72 -5.65
CA ILE A 223 -19.02 5.22 -4.37
C ILE A 223 -19.23 4.01 -3.46
N LYS A 224 -18.69 4.03 -2.24
CA LYS A 224 -19.17 3.16 -1.16
C LYS A 224 -19.53 4.00 0.05
N ASP A 225 -20.81 3.99 0.40
CA ASP A 225 -21.32 4.54 1.66
C ASP A 225 -20.64 3.81 2.83
N ALA A 226 -19.91 4.56 3.65
CA ALA A 226 -19.14 4.04 4.78
C ALA A 226 -19.97 3.73 6.04
N LYS A 227 -21.25 3.33 5.90
CA LYS A 227 -22.10 3.03 7.08
C LYS A 227 -22.80 1.68 7.14
N GLU A 228 -22.58 0.82 6.16
CA GLU A 228 -22.76 -0.61 6.41
C GLU A 228 -21.36 -1.22 6.46
N VAL A 229 -21.07 -2.05 7.46
CA VAL A 229 -20.12 -3.14 7.23
C VAL A 229 -20.59 -3.76 5.93
N SER A 230 -19.86 -3.52 4.82
CA SER A 230 -20.34 -3.89 3.48
C SER A 230 -20.83 -5.33 3.59
N LYS A 231 -22.00 -5.69 3.06
CA LYS A 231 -22.50 -7.09 3.14
C LYS A 231 -21.37 -8.10 2.84
N THR A 232 -20.47 -7.74 1.92
CA THR A 232 -19.21 -8.42 1.62
C THR A 232 -18.24 -8.57 2.81
N GLU A 233 -17.98 -7.55 3.62
CA GLU A 233 -17.13 -7.64 4.82
C GLU A 233 -17.74 -8.56 5.87
N THR A 234 -19.04 -8.43 6.16
CA THR A 234 -19.75 -9.35 7.06
C THR A 234 -19.68 -10.78 6.53
N SER A 235 -19.89 -10.97 5.22
CA SER A 235 -19.72 -12.27 4.57
C SER A 235 -18.28 -12.79 4.72
N ILE A 236 -17.25 -11.97 4.48
CA ILE A 236 -15.84 -12.40 4.62
C ILE A 236 -15.54 -12.84 6.05
N ILE A 237 -15.92 -12.04 7.05
CA ILE A 237 -15.71 -12.37 8.46
C ILE A 237 -16.42 -13.69 8.78
N LYS A 238 -17.67 -13.85 8.35
CA LYS A 238 -18.44 -15.09 8.55
C LYS A 238 -17.77 -16.29 7.86
N SER A 239 -17.35 -16.15 6.61
CA SER A 239 -16.69 -17.24 5.86
C SER A 239 -15.38 -17.68 6.53
N LEU A 240 -14.61 -16.75 7.10
CA LEU A 240 -13.39 -17.07 7.84
C LEU A 240 -13.69 -17.77 9.16
N GLN A 241 -14.63 -17.26 9.94
CA GLN A 241 -15.07 -17.86 11.20
C GLN A 241 -15.61 -19.28 11.00
N GLU A 242 -16.35 -19.50 9.92
CA GLU A 242 -16.90 -20.81 9.55
C GLU A 242 -15.87 -21.69 8.81
N LYS A 243 -14.62 -21.22 8.61
CA LYS A 243 -13.56 -21.90 7.86
C LYS A 243 -13.98 -22.36 6.45
N LYS A 244 -14.86 -21.61 5.78
CA LYS A 244 -15.39 -21.91 4.45
C LYS A 244 -14.46 -21.45 3.33
N LEU A 245 -13.25 -22.02 3.32
CA LEU A 245 -12.29 -21.83 2.24
C LEU A 245 -12.62 -22.81 1.10
N LEU A 246 -12.88 -22.29 -0.09
CA LEU A 246 -13.05 -23.09 -1.30
C LEU A 246 -11.71 -23.17 -2.03
N LEU A 247 -11.04 -24.32 -1.89
CA LEU A 247 -9.77 -24.58 -2.57
C LEU A 247 -10.01 -25.00 -4.02
N SER A 248 -9.16 -24.49 -4.91
CA SER A 248 -9.06 -24.93 -6.30
C SER A 248 -7.61 -25.22 -6.62
N PHE A 249 -7.36 -26.36 -7.25
CA PHE A 249 -6.04 -26.93 -7.44
C PHE A 249 -5.62 -26.80 -8.89
N LYS A 250 -4.46 -26.22 -9.14
CA LYS A 250 -3.92 -26.00 -10.47
C LYS A 250 -2.71 -26.91 -10.67
N PRO A 251 -2.77 -27.88 -11.59
CA PRO A 251 -1.69 -28.83 -11.75
C PRO A 251 -0.49 -28.18 -12.43
N LEU A 252 0.70 -28.52 -11.93
CA LEU A 252 1.98 -28.26 -12.57
C LEU A 252 2.43 -29.55 -13.26
N LEU A 253 2.60 -29.50 -14.58
CA LEU A 253 3.06 -30.62 -15.39
C LEU A 253 4.59 -30.61 -15.44
N SER A 254 5.22 -31.68 -14.96
CA SER A 254 6.67 -31.91 -15.10
C SER A 254 7.02 -32.13 -16.57
N THR A 255 7.98 -31.37 -17.10
CA THR A 255 8.43 -31.52 -18.49
C THR A 255 9.30 -32.75 -18.71
N LYS A 256 9.90 -33.27 -17.63
CA LYS A 256 10.79 -34.43 -17.61
C LYS A 256 10.01 -35.75 -17.57
N SER A 257 9.03 -35.86 -16.66
CA SER A 257 8.24 -37.10 -16.49
C SER A 257 6.91 -37.08 -17.20
N ASP A 258 6.43 -35.91 -17.67
CA ASP A 258 5.08 -35.69 -18.19
C ASP A 258 3.98 -36.12 -17.19
N THR A 259 4.28 -36.00 -15.90
CA THR A 259 3.37 -36.28 -14.77
C THR A 259 3.05 -35.01 -13.98
N ILE A 260 1.98 -35.07 -13.17
CA ILE A 260 1.60 -34.01 -12.24
C ILE A 260 1.89 -34.50 -10.82
N ASP A 261 2.84 -33.85 -10.15
CA ASP A 261 3.27 -34.11 -8.79
C ASP A 261 3.17 -32.87 -7.87
N ILE A 262 2.85 -31.70 -8.44
CA ILE A 262 2.65 -30.45 -7.70
C ILE A 262 1.32 -29.81 -8.12
N TYR A 263 0.55 -29.34 -7.14
CA TYR A 263 -0.63 -28.51 -7.36
C TYR A 263 -0.48 -27.15 -6.67
N GLU A 264 -0.65 -26.06 -7.42
CA GLU A 264 -0.82 -24.70 -6.86
C GLU A 264 -2.27 -24.53 -6.39
N ILE A 265 -2.41 -24.15 -5.12
CA ILE A 265 -3.69 -23.91 -4.47
C ILE A 265 -4.07 -22.44 -4.63
N SER A 266 -5.27 -22.23 -5.15
CA SER A 266 -5.94 -20.94 -5.16
C SER A 266 -7.20 -21.00 -4.31
N VAL A 267 -7.45 -19.95 -3.54
CA VAL A 267 -8.54 -19.92 -2.55
C VAL A 267 -9.63 -18.96 -3.02
N LYS A 268 -10.90 -19.33 -2.78
CA LYS A 268 -12.05 -18.42 -2.83
C LYS A 268 -12.80 -18.53 -1.51
N LEU A 269 -13.48 -17.47 -1.08
CA LEU A 269 -14.38 -17.55 0.08
C LEU A 269 -15.81 -17.80 -0.39
N ALA A 270 -16.53 -18.71 0.26
CA ALA A 270 -17.96 -18.92 -0.01
C ALA A 270 -18.79 -17.79 0.60
N ALA A 271 -19.60 -17.07 -0.20
CA ALA A 271 -20.37 -15.90 0.24
C ALA A 271 -21.89 -16.13 0.33
N GLY A 272 -22.31 -17.33 0.75
CA GLY A 272 -23.74 -17.70 0.79
C GLY A 272 -24.42 -17.44 -0.55
N GLU A 273 -25.53 -16.68 -0.54
CA GLU A 273 -26.36 -16.36 -1.73
C GLU A 273 -25.64 -15.51 -2.79
N THR A 274 -24.52 -14.85 -2.46
CA THR A 274 -23.81 -13.92 -3.36
C THR A 274 -22.71 -14.54 -4.22
N GLY A 275 -22.53 -15.87 -4.16
CA GLY A 275 -21.52 -16.60 -4.92
C GLY A 275 -20.14 -16.66 -4.24
N ASN A 276 -19.07 -16.71 -5.02
CA ASN A 276 -17.69 -16.85 -4.49
C ASN A 276 -16.97 -15.50 -4.44
N ILE A 277 -16.33 -15.18 -3.32
CA ILE A 277 -15.47 -14.00 -3.18
C ILE A 277 -14.05 -14.36 -3.62
N LEU A 278 -13.52 -13.60 -4.57
CA LEU A 278 -12.18 -13.81 -5.11
C LEU A 278 -11.10 -13.16 -4.22
N PRO A 279 -9.86 -13.68 -4.21
CA PRO A 279 -8.74 -13.13 -3.43
C PRO A 279 -8.55 -11.63 -3.58
N ARG A 280 -8.69 -11.11 -4.81
CA ARG A 280 -8.57 -9.68 -5.11
C ARG A 280 -9.56 -8.79 -4.33
N ILE A 281 -10.69 -9.35 -3.89
CA ILE A 281 -11.72 -8.64 -3.13
C ILE A 281 -11.49 -8.83 -1.63
N TYR A 282 -11.26 -10.06 -1.17
CA TYR A 282 -11.21 -10.34 0.26
C TYR A 282 -9.84 -10.08 0.91
N LEU A 283 -8.72 -10.28 0.21
CA LEU A 283 -7.39 -10.11 0.83
C LEU A 283 -7.13 -8.68 1.35
N PRO A 284 -7.49 -7.60 0.63
CA PRO A 284 -7.37 -6.24 1.16
C PRO A 284 -8.22 -6.04 2.43
N ILE A 285 -9.45 -6.55 2.43
CA ILE A 285 -10.36 -6.46 3.58
C ILE A 285 -9.81 -7.22 4.79
N ILE A 286 -9.34 -8.45 4.60
CA ILE A 286 -8.71 -9.26 5.65
C ILE A 286 -7.51 -8.54 6.25
N ASN A 287 -6.65 -7.96 5.42
CA ASN A 287 -5.48 -7.21 5.88
C ASN A 287 -5.88 -5.97 6.69
N ARG A 288 -6.87 -5.19 6.20
CA ARG A 288 -7.41 -4.01 6.90
C ARG A 288 -8.04 -4.37 8.25
N LEU A 289 -8.72 -5.52 8.33
CA LEU A 289 -9.32 -6.02 9.56
C LEU A 289 -8.32 -6.72 10.50
N GLY A 290 -7.06 -6.89 10.09
CA GLY A 290 -6.05 -7.60 10.87
C GLY A 290 -6.25 -9.12 10.94
N LEU A 291 -7.10 -9.68 10.07
CA LEU A 291 -7.47 -11.10 10.03
C LEU A 291 -6.51 -11.96 9.18
N GLY A 292 -5.44 -11.38 8.63
CA GLY A 292 -4.51 -12.08 7.72
C GLY A 292 -3.91 -13.35 8.31
N ARG A 293 -3.47 -13.31 9.57
CA ARG A 293 -2.92 -14.49 10.28
C ARG A 293 -3.96 -15.58 10.52
N GLU A 294 -5.21 -15.21 10.77
CA GLU A 294 -6.31 -16.17 10.97
C GLU A 294 -6.63 -16.88 9.66
N TYR A 295 -6.71 -16.13 8.56
CA TYR A 295 -6.85 -16.68 7.21
C TYR A 295 -5.70 -17.64 6.85
N ASP A 296 -4.46 -17.20 7.04
CA ASP A 296 -3.27 -18.01 6.72
C ASP A 296 -3.22 -19.30 7.56
N MET A 297 -3.63 -19.24 8.84
CA MET A 297 -3.72 -20.41 9.70
C MET A 297 -4.84 -21.36 9.27
N ALA A 298 -6.01 -20.83 8.89
CA ALA A 298 -7.12 -21.64 8.39
C ALA A 298 -6.75 -22.35 7.08
N LEU A 299 -6.07 -21.65 6.15
CA LEU A 299 -5.55 -22.24 4.92
C LEU A 299 -4.53 -23.34 5.22
N LEU A 300 -3.55 -23.06 6.09
CA LEU A 300 -2.54 -24.03 6.48
C LEU A 300 -3.16 -25.32 7.04
N GLN A 301 -4.10 -25.19 7.98
CA GLN A 301 -4.77 -26.35 8.59
C GLN A 301 -5.47 -27.19 7.53
N HIS A 302 -6.24 -26.55 6.65
CA HIS A 302 -6.95 -27.24 5.57
C HIS A 302 -5.97 -27.99 4.64
N VAL A 303 -4.87 -27.34 4.25
CA VAL A 303 -3.85 -27.96 3.37
C VAL A 303 -3.18 -29.16 4.06
N ILE A 304 -2.81 -29.02 5.33
CA ILE A 304 -2.17 -30.10 6.09
C ILE A 304 -3.12 -31.27 6.30
N ASP A 305 -4.40 -31.00 6.57
CA ASP A 305 -5.41 -32.05 6.80
C ASP A 305 -5.75 -32.80 5.50
N LEU A 306 -5.58 -32.16 4.34
CA LEU A 306 -5.84 -32.76 3.03
C LEU A 306 -4.70 -33.69 2.56
N LEU A 307 -3.44 -33.38 2.89
CA LEU A 307 -2.27 -34.13 2.40
C LEU A 307 -2.27 -35.64 2.70
N PRO A 308 -2.71 -36.11 3.88
CA PRO A 308 -2.83 -37.55 4.16
C PRO A 308 -3.86 -38.29 3.29
N LEU A 309 -4.79 -37.55 2.68
CA LEU A 309 -5.88 -38.11 1.87
C LEU A 309 -5.55 -38.15 0.37
N ILE A 310 -4.35 -37.73 -0.01
CA ILE A 310 -3.87 -37.64 -1.38
C ILE A 310 -2.55 -38.42 -1.50
N ASP A 311 -2.28 -38.98 -2.68
CA ASP A 311 -1.05 -39.70 -3.01
C ASP A 311 0.20 -39.02 -2.43
N GLU A 312 1.06 -39.84 -1.80
CA GLU A 312 2.21 -39.37 -1.00
C GLU A 312 3.25 -38.59 -1.80
N ASN A 313 3.26 -38.74 -3.13
CA ASN A 313 4.16 -38.02 -4.02
C ASN A 313 3.63 -36.63 -4.41
N ILE A 314 2.37 -36.33 -4.11
CA ILE A 314 1.76 -35.04 -4.43
C ILE A 314 2.16 -33.99 -3.39
N SER A 315 2.55 -32.83 -3.90
CA SER A 315 2.89 -31.64 -3.13
C SER A 315 1.92 -30.50 -3.39
N PHE A 316 1.71 -29.65 -2.39
CA PHE A 316 0.87 -28.47 -2.49
C PHE A 316 1.68 -27.19 -2.36
N SER A 317 1.47 -26.31 -3.33
CA SER A 317 2.02 -24.96 -3.37
C SER A 317 0.94 -23.94 -3.02
N PHE A 318 1.20 -23.05 -2.07
CA PHE A 318 0.21 -22.08 -1.62
C PHE A 318 0.87 -20.81 -1.06
N ASN A 319 0.13 -19.72 -1.13
CA ASN A 319 0.62 -18.41 -0.70
C ASN A 319 0.36 -18.20 0.80
N LEU A 320 1.38 -17.70 1.51
CA LEU A 320 1.27 -17.19 2.87
C LEU A 320 1.80 -15.77 2.95
N SER A 321 1.21 -14.95 3.82
CA SER A 321 1.65 -13.57 4.00
C SER A 321 3.03 -13.51 4.67
N PRO A 322 3.96 -12.67 4.17
CA PRO A 322 5.21 -12.39 4.88
C PRO A 322 5.01 -11.90 6.32
N PHE A 323 3.91 -11.19 6.59
CA PHE A 323 3.54 -10.73 7.93
C PHE A 323 3.24 -11.90 8.87
N SER A 324 2.56 -12.94 8.39
CA SER A 324 2.29 -14.16 9.17
C SER A 324 3.57 -14.95 9.39
N LEU A 325 4.40 -15.12 8.36
CA LEU A 325 5.66 -15.86 8.47
C LEU A 325 6.65 -15.23 9.47
N ARG A 326 6.65 -13.89 9.61
CA ARG A 326 7.52 -13.18 10.57
C ARG A 326 7.01 -13.25 12.00
N ASP A 327 5.73 -13.49 12.21
CA ASP A 327 5.12 -13.54 13.54
C ASP A 327 5.53 -14.82 14.29
N ASP A 328 6.21 -14.66 15.43
CA ASP A 328 6.75 -15.78 16.21
C ASP A 328 5.66 -16.77 16.65
N ASN A 329 4.51 -16.26 17.10
CA ASN A 329 3.38 -17.04 17.56
C ASN A 329 2.71 -17.81 16.41
N PHE A 330 2.58 -17.20 15.23
CA PHE A 330 2.12 -17.90 14.04
C PHE A 330 3.05 -19.06 13.68
N ARG A 331 4.37 -18.85 13.67
CA ARG A 331 5.33 -19.92 13.35
C ARG A 331 5.29 -21.06 14.36
N GLU A 332 5.20 -20.75 15.65
CA GLU A 332 5.11 -21.76 16.70
C GLU A 332 3.87 -22.64 16.50
N LYS A 333 2.72 -22.02 16.24
CA LYS A 333 1.47 -22.72 15.92
C LYS A 333 1.58 -23.54 14.63
N PHE A 334 2.18 -22.97 13.59
CA PHE A 334 2.44 -23.66 12.32
C PHE A 334 3.22 -24.95 12.56
N PHE A 335 4.38 -24.87 13.23
CA PHE A 335 5.23 -26.04 13.42
C PHE A 335 4.62 -27.05 14.37
N THR A 336 3.90 -26.59 15.40
CA THR A 336 3.17 -27.48 16.31
C THR A 336 2.10 -28.27 15.55
N TYR A 337 1.32 -27.61 14.71
CA TYR A 337 0.29 -28.26 13.90
C TYR A 337 0.89 -29.27 12.93
N LEU A 338 1.94 -28.89 12.21
CA LEU A 338 2.63 -29.76 11.25
C LEU A 338 3.26 -30.98 11.92
N ASN A 339 3.88 -30.83 13.10
CA ASN A 339 4.45 -31.97 13.82
C ASN A 339 3.36 -32.96 14.27
N ASN A 340 2.18 -32.47 14.65
CA ASN A 340 1.08 -33.29 15.10
C ASN A 340 0.39 -34.06 13.96
N SER A 341 0.41 -33.53 12.73
CA SER A 341 -0.24 -34.15 11.56
C SER A 341 0.58 -35.27 10.91
N LYS A 342 1.86 -35.42 11.27
CA LYS A 342 2.80 -36.41 10.68
C LYS A 342 2.96 -36.30 9.15
N VAL A 343 2.58 -35.18 8.56
CA VAL A 343 2.79 -34.89 7.14
C VAL A 343 4.27 -34.63 6.87
N ASN A 344 4.82 -35.21 5.80
CA ASN A 344 6.19 -34.89 5.37
C ASN A 344 6.27 -33.41 4.96
N PRO A 345 7.07 -32.57 5.64
CA PRO A 345 7.14 -31.14 5.38
C PRO A 345 7.54 -30.76 3.95
N SER A 346 8.28 -31.63 3.25
CA SER A 346 8.70 -31.40 1.86
C SER A 346 7.53 -31.37 0.87
N ARG A 347 6.36 -31.88 1.25
CA ARG A 347 5.12 -31.80 0.47
C ARG A 347 4.50 -30.39 0.51
N LEU A 348 4.95 -29.51 1.39
CA LEU A 348 4.50 -28.12 1.49
C LEU A 348 5.48 -27.22 0.73
N ILE A 349 4.94 -26.41 -0.19
CA ILE A 349 5.66 -25.37 -0.91
C ILE A 349 5.00 -24.03 -0.55
N ILE A 350 5.74 -23.14 0.12
CA ILE A 350 5.25 -21.80 0.43
C ILE A 350 5.68 -20.85 -0.69
N GLU A 351 4.72 -20.21 -1.33
CA GLU A 351 4.95 -19.19 -2.35
C GLU A 351 5.11 -17.82 -1.72
N LEU A 352 6.18 -17.13 -2.11
CA LEU A 352 6.43 -15.74 -1.74
C LEU A 352 5.99 -14.81 -2.85
N TYR A 353 5.11 -13.87 -2.49
CA TYR A 353 4.63 -12.83 -3.40
C TYR A 353 5.15 -11.46 -2.94
N GLU A 354 6.38 -11.11 -3.31
CA GLU A 354 6.99 -9.82 -2.94
C GLU A 354 7.38 -8.99 -4.16
N ARG A 355 6.81 -7.78 -4.25
CA ARG A 355 7.04 -6.81 -5.35
C ARG A 355 8.02 -5.69 -4.99
N LYS A 356 8.49 -5.65 -3.74
CA LYS A 356 9.43 -4.65 -3.22
C LYS A 356 10.38 -5.31 -2.24
N THR A 357 11.64 -4.92 -2.28
CA THR A 357 12.61 -5.33 -1.26
C THR A 357 12.21 -4.70 0.08
N HIS A 358 12.14 -5.51 1.12
CA HIS A 358 11.88 -5.02 2.47
C HIS A 358 13.12 -4.38 3.11
N HIS A 359 12.88 -3.38 3.97
CA HIS A 359 13.93 -2.71 4.74
C HIS A 359 14.74 -3.67 5.66
N ASP A 360 14.13 -4.76 6.14
CA ASP A 360 14.82 -5.84 6.84
C ASP A 360 14.73 -7.16 6.07
N LEU A 361 15.33 -7.17 4.87
CA LEU A 361 15.49 -8.39 4.07
C LEU A 361 16.21 -9.47 4.88
N SER A 362 17.27 -9.10 5.61
CA SER A 362 18.12 -10.06 6.33
C SER A 362 17.38 -10.87 7.39
N GLY A 363 16.54 -10.22 8.22
CA GLY A 363 15.74 -10.88 9.24
C GLY A 363 14.66 -11.77 8.64
N TYR A 364 14.09 -11.35 7.51
CA TYR A 364 13.11 -12.16 6.80
C TYR A 364 13.72 -13.43 6.17
N LEU A 365 14.87 -13.31 5.50
CA LEU A 365 15.56 -14.48 4.93
C LEU A 365 15.99 -15.48 6.00
N LYS A 366 16.44 -15.01 7.17
CA LYS A 366 16.68 -15.88 8.34
C LYS A 366 15.43 -16.62 8.78
N THR A 367 14.26 -15.96 8.69
CA THR A 367 12.98 -16.57 9.03
C THR A 367 12.61 -17.67 8.03
N LEU A 368 12.76 -17.42 6.73
CA LEU A 368 12.51 -18.43 5.69
C LEU A 368 13.44 -19.64 5.81
N ASN A 369 14.71 -19.43 6.19
CA ASN A 369 15.65 -20.53 6.46
C ASN A 369 15.17 -21.44 7.61
N LYS A 370 14.40 -20.94 8.59
CA LYS A 370 13.81 -21.79 9.63
C LYS A 370 12.76 -22.74 9.07
N PHE A 371 11.99 -22.32 8.07
CA PHE A 371 11.03 -23.19 7.38
C PHE A 371 11.75 -24.25 6.53
N ARG A 372 12.78 -23.84 5.76
CA ARG A 372 13.61 -24.79 4.99
C ARG A 372 14.33 -25.81 5.87
N ALA A 373 14.84 -25.38 7.03
CA ALA A 373 15.46 -26.29 8.00
C ALA A 373 14.50 -27.36 8.56
N LYS A 374 13.17 -27.14 8.43
CA LYS A 374 12.13 -28.13 8.74
C LYS A 374 11.73 -28.98 7.53
N GLY A 375 12.36 -28.78 6.38
CA GLY A 375 12.08 -29.51 5.13
C GLY A 375 11.02 -28.88 4.25
N ILE A 376 10.45 -27.72 4.61
CA ILE A 376 9.43 -27.04 3.82
C ILE A 376 10.10 -26.32 2.65
N ARG A 377 9.55 -26.49 1.45
CA ARG A 377 10.08 -25.83 0.25
C ARG A 377 9.57 -24.40 0.13
N ILE A 378 10.41 -23.51 -0.39
CA ILE A 378 10.08 -22.11 -0.59
C ILE A 378 10.19 -21.77 -2.07
N ALA A 379 9.12 -21.20 -2.62
CA ALA A 379 9.04 -20.73 -3.99
C ALA A 379 8.98 -19.20 -4.03
N ILE A 380 9.58 -18.59 -5.05
CA ILE A 380 9.35 -17.17 -5.37
C ILE A 380 8.39 -17.04 -6.55
N ASP A 381 7.35 -16.22 -6.40
CA ASP A 381 6.35 -15.99 -7.43
C ASP A 381 6.58 -14.69 -8.24
N ASN A 382 6.14 -14.68 -9.50
CA ASN A 382 6.25 -13.59 -10.48
C ASN A 382 7.69 -13.06 -10.63
N PHE A 383 8.63 -14.00 -10.70
CA PHE A 383 10.04 -13.69 -10.84
C PHE A 383 10.31 -12.89 -12.13
N GLY A 384 11.06 -11.80 -11.98
CA GLY A 384 11.45 -10.90 -13.07
C GLY A 384 10.45 -9.78 -13.37
N SER A 385 9.35 -9.67 -12.62
CA SER A 385 8.42 -8.53 -12.68
C SER A 385 8.94 -7.26 -11.98
N SER A 386 9.96 -7.39 -11.13
CA SER A 386 10.57 -6.29 -10.38
C SER A 386 12.04 -6.57 -10.05
N ASN A 387 12.82 -5.50 -9.80
CA ASN A 387 14.22 -5.63 -9.36
C ASN A 387 14.38 -6.38 -8.03
N ALA A 388 13.35 -6.38 -7.18
CA ALA A 388 13.36 -7.05 -5.89
C ALA A 388 13.58 -8.57 -6.04
N SER A 389 13.00 -9.20 -7.07
CA SER A 389 13.11 -10.65 -7.27
C SER A 389 14.57 -11.11 -7.39
N MET A 390 15.41 -10.31 -8.06
CA MET A 390 16.84 -10.60 -8.24
C MET A 390 17.61 -10.48 -6.92
N GLU A 391 17.28 -9.47 -6.11
CA GLU A 391 17.88 -9.26 -4.80
C GLU A 391 17.53 -10.40 -3.83
N TYR A 392 16.29 -10.88 -3.86
CA TYR A 392 15.86 -12.06 -3.10
C TYR A 392 16.66 -13.30 -3.52
N MET A 393 16.72 -13.59 -4.81
CA MET A 393 17.38 -14.79 -5.32
C MET A 393 18.89 -14.78 -5.09
N LYS A 394 19.54 -13.61 -5.09
CA LYS A 394 20.96 -13.47 -4.75
C LYS A 394 21.26 -13.87 -3.31
N ASN A 395 20.34 -13.62 -2.38
CA ASN A 395 20.58 -13.75 -0.95
C ASN A 395 19.87 -14.97 -0.32
N PHE A 396 19.07 -15.71 -1.09
CA PHE A 396 18.27 -16.82 -0.60
C PHE A 396 18.20 -17.97 -1.59
N ASN A 397 18.45 -19.19 -1.10
CA ASN A 397 18.38 -20.41 -1.88
C ASN A 397 16.91 -20.87 -1.95
N PHE A 398 16.21 -20.46 -3.00
CA PHE A 398 14.85 -20.93 -3.28
C PHE A 398 14.86 -22.36 -3.78
N ASP A 399 13.78 -23.09 -3.50
CA ASP A 399 13.58 -24.44 -4.04
C ASP A 399 12.88 -24.38 -5.41
N LEU A 400 12.01 -23.37 -5.61
CA LEU A 400 11.34 -23.13 -6.90
C LEU A 400 11.33 -21.63 -7.27
N VAL A 401 11.36 -21.36 -8.57
CA VAL A 401 11.13 -20.03 -9.15
C VAL A 401 9.96 -20.10 -10.14
N GLN A 402 8.96 -19.23 -9.97
CA GLN A 402 7.85 -19.11 -10.91
C GLN A 402 8.01 -17.83 -11.72
N PHE A 403 8.17 -17.97 -13.03
CA PHE A 403 8.38 -16.84 -13.92
C PHE A 403 7.11 -16.00 -14.10
N ASP A 404 7.29 -14.68 -14.15
CA ASP A 404 6.21 -13.76 -14.45
C ASP A 404 5.56 -14.05 -15.80
N ARG A 405 4.27 -13.71 -15.92
CA ARG A 405 3.44 -13.89 -17.12
C ARG A 405 4.10 -13.34 -18.38
N ASP A 406 4.78 -12.20 -18.29
CA ASP A 406 5.36 -11.55 -19.46
C ASP A 406 6.45 -12.40 -20.13
N TYR A 407 7.27 -13.13 -19.35
CA TYR A 407 8.27 -14.05 -19.90
C TYR A 407 7.66 -15.23 -20.66
N VAL A 408 6.48 -15.69 -20.25
CA VAL A 408 5.82 -16.88 -20.82
C VAL A 408 4.90 -16.53 -21.99
N THR A 409 4.28 -15.36 -21.95
CA THR A 409 3.33 -14.93 -22.99
C THR A 409 3.99 -14.23 -24.18
N LYS A 410 5.23 -13.74 -24.04
CA LYS A 410 5.97 -13.04 -25.11
C LYS A 410 7.16 -13.85 -25.66
N LEU A 411 7.04 -15.18 -25.70
CA LEU A 411 8.11 -16.10 -26.19
C LEU A 411 8.46 -15.95 -27.68
N ASP A 412 7.72 -15.16 -28.46
CA ASP A 412 8.04 -14.85 -29.85
C ASP A 412 9.00 -13.66 -29.98
N ASP A 413 9.12 -12.84 -28.92
CA ASP A 413 10.11 -11.77 -28.85
C ASP A 413 11.49 -12.35 -28.53
N THR A 414 12.48 -12.05 -29.38
CA THR A 414 13.84 -12.62 -29.28
C THR A 414 14.54 -12.22 -27.99
N ASN A 415 14.30 -11.00 -27.50
CA ASN A 415 14.89 -10.53 -26.26
C ASN A 415 14.30 -11.28 -25.06
N THR A 416 12.97 -11.38 -24.99
CA THR A 416 12.27 -12.12 -23.94
C THR A 416 12.71 -13.58 -23.90
N TYR A 417 12.80 -14.23 -25.07
CA TYR A 417 13.24 -15.63 -25.17
C TYR A 417 14.70 -15.82 -24.69
N ALA A 418 15.62 -14.94 -25.09
CA ALA A 418 17.01 -14.97 -24.66
C ALA A 418 17.18 -14.69 -23.17
N MET A 419 16.42 -13.72 -22.63
CA MET A 419 16.39 -13.40 -21.21
C MET A 419 15.88 -14.58 -20.40
N LEU A 420 14.74 -15.18 -20.78
CA LEU A 420 14.21 -16.36 -20.09
C LEU A 420 15.21 -17.53 -20.14
N GLY A 421 15.84 -17.79 -21.29
CA GLY A 421 16.86 -18.83 -21.40
C GLY A 421 18.06 -18.60 -20.48
N SER A 422 18.48 -17.34 -20.30
CA SER A 422 19.55 -16.98 -19.37
C SER A 422 19.12 -17.19 -17.92
N LEU A 423 17.87 -16.82 -17.59
CA LEU A 423 17.32 -17.03 -16.25
C LEU A 423 17.18 -18.53 -15.92
N VAL A 424 16.71 -19.35 -16.86
CA VAL A 424 16.61 -20.80 -16.68
C VAL A 424 17.99 -21.42 -16.45
N ARG A 425 19.01 -20.99 -17.19
CA ARG A 425 20.39 -21.46 -16.99
C ARG A 425 20.90 -21.11 -15.58
N MET A 426 20.73 -19.86 -15.18
CA MET A 426 21.10 -19.40 -13.84
C MET A 426 20.34 -20.16 -12.74
N SER A 427 19.04 -20.44 -12.93
CA SER A 427 18.28 -21.26 -11.99
C SER A 427 18.86 -22.68 -11.86
N LYS A 428 19.29 -23.28 -12.98
CA LYS A 428 19.97 -24.59 -12.96
C LYS A 428 21.31 -24.54 -12.24
N ASP A 429 22.12 -23.50 -12.47
CA ASP A 429 23.41 -23.31 -11.79
C ASP A 429 23.26 -23.12 -10.27
N LEU A 430 22.07 -22.71 -9.81
CA LEU A 430 21.69 -22.52 -8.42
C LEU A 430 20.86 -23.68 -7.84
N ASP A 431 20.67 -24.77 -8.59
CA ASP A 431 19.82 -25.92 -8.23
C ASP A 431 18.36 -25.54 -7.90
N ILE A 432 17.81 -24.55 -8.60
CA ILE A 432 16.43 -24.05 -8.42
C ILE A 432 15.53 -24.62 -9.51
N ILE A 433 14.40 -25.22 -9.11
CA ILE A 433 13.37 -25.73 -10.03
C ILE A 433 12.63 -24.57 -10.68
N THR A 434 12.45 -24.62 -11.99
CA THR A 434 11.80 -23.57 -12.77
C THR A 434 10.35 -23.89 -13.13
N VAL A 435 9.46 -22.91 -12.97
CA VAL A 435 8.04 -23.03 -13.29
C VAL A 435 7.61 -21.91 -14.24
N ALA A 436 7.06 -22.27 -15.40
CA ALA A 436 6.41 -21.33 -16.31
C ALA A 436 4.89 -21.39 -16.17
N LYS A 437 4.29 -20.28 -15.73
CA LYS A 437 2.83 -20.13 -15.63
C LYS A 437 2.25 -19.48 -16.89
N TRP A 438 0.96 -19.67 -17.14
CA TRP A 438 0.23 -19.10 -18.28
C TRP A 438 0.56 -19.76 -19.63
N VAL A 439 0.81 -21.06 -19.62
CA VAL A 439 0.99 -21.88 -20.83
C VAL A 439 -0.37 -22.27 -21.41
N ASP A 440 -0.79 -21.62 -22.48
CA ASP A 440 -2.13 -21.77 -23.04
C ASP A 440 -2.15 -22.55 -24.36
N ASN A 441 -1.01 -22.71 -25.04
CA ASN A 441 -0.93 -23.42 -26.31
C ASN A 441 0.29 -24.34 -26.46
N LYS A 442 0.24 -25.23 -27.47
CA LYS A 442 1.29 -26.23 -27.75
C LYS A 442 2.62 -25.61 -28.15
N SER A 443 2.61 -24.47 -28.84
CA SER A 443 3.83 -23.76 -29.26
C SER A 443 4.63 -23.28 -28.05
N GLN A 444 3.96 -22.64 -27.09
CA GLN A 444 4.56 -22.24 -25.81
C GLN A 444 5.12 -23.45 -25.06
N LYS A 445 4.35 -24.56 -24.96
CA LYS A 445 4.82 -25.80 -24.32
C LYS A 445 6.12 -26.30 -24.94
N SER A 446 6.23 -26.34 -26.26
CA SER A 446 7.46 -26.78 -26.96
C SER A 446 8.63 -25.86 -26.63
N LYS A 447 8.47 -24.55 -26.85
CA LYS A 447 9.51 -23.55 -26.61
C LYS A 447 10.06 -23.57 -25.19
N LEU A 448 9.17 -23.68 -24.20
CA LEU A 448 9.56 -23.72 -22.77
C LEU A 448 10.26 -25.02 -22.42
N LYS A 449 9.84 -26.14 -23.01
CA LYS A 449 10.54 -27.43 -22.85
C LYS A 449 11.94 -27.38 -23.48
N ASP A 450 12.10 -26.73 -24.63
CA ASP A 450 13.39 -26.57 -25.30
C ASP A 450 14.35 -25.67 -24.51
N LEU A 451 13.83 -24.63 -23.82
CA LEU A 451 14.59 -23.85 -22.86
C LEU A 451 14.97 -24.65 -21.60
N GLY A 452 14.31 -25.79 -21.38
CA GLY A 452 14.52 -26.68 -20.26
C GLY A 452 13.90 -26.17 -18.97
N ILE A 453 12.69 -25.59 -19.05
CA ILE A 453 11.81 -25.35 -17.91
C ILE A 453 11.38 -26.68 -17.29
N ASP A 454 11.34 -26.77 -15.97
CA ASP A 454 11.02 -28.02 -15.25
C ASP A 454 9.51 -28.27 -15.15
N TYR A 455 8.72 -27.23 -14.90
CA TYR A 455 7.26 -27.33 -14.72
C TYR A 455 6.48 -26.32 -15.54
N LEU A 456 5.33 -26.76 -16.07
CA LEU A 456 4.42 -25.94 -16.86
C LEU A 456 3.03 -25.88 -16.21
N GLN A 457 2.43 -24.69 -16.19
CA GLN A 457 1.06 -24.47 -15.73
C GLN A 457 0.31 -23.52 -16.67
N GLY A 458 -0.93 -23.84 -17.02
CA GLY A 458 -1.82 -22.95 -17.77
C GLY A 458 -3.01 -23.69 -18.37
N PHE A 459 -3.87 -23.00 -19.12
CA PHE A 459 -5.06 -23.64 -19.69
C PHE A 459 -4.74 -24.65 -20.78
N GLY A 460 -3.55 -24.58 -21.38
CA GLY A 460 -3.02 -25.60 -22.28
C GLY A 460 -2.62 -26.90 -21.58
N ILE A 461 -2.55 -26.90 -20.24
CA ILE A 461 -2.27 -28.07 -19.40
C ILE A 461 -3.57 -28.60 -18.79
N SER A 462 -4.24 -27.78 -17.98
CA SER A 462 -5.52 -28.10 -17.35
C SER A 462 -6.17 -26.85 -16.80
N LYS A 463 -7.51 -26.86 -16.73
CA LYS A 463 -8.24 -25.92 -15.87
C LYS A 463 -8.01 -26.25 -14.39
N PRO A 464 -8.19 -25.30 -13.46
CA PRO A 464 -8.22 -25.59 -12.04
C PRO A 464 -9.29 -26.65 -11.74
N ILE A 465 -8.97 -27.62 -10.88
CA ILE A 465 -9.91 -28.66 -10.43
C ILE A 465 -10.38 -28.38 -9.01
N SER A 466 -11.57 -28.86 -8.65
CA SER A 466 -12.10 -28.78 -7.29
C SER A 466 -11.40 -29.77 -6.36
N GLU A 467 -11.53 -29.56 -5.05
CA GLU A 467 -11.08 -30.51 -4.03
C GLU A 467 -11.67 -31.90 -4.24
N GLN A 468 -12.97 -32.01 -4.52
CA GLN A 468 -13.62 -33.30 -4.79
C GLN A 468 -12.98 -34.02 -5.98
N THR A 469 -12.77 -33.32 -7.10
CA THR A 469 -12.13 -33.92 -8.29
C THR A 469 -10.67 -34.30 -8.04
N LEU A 470 -9.98 -33.59 -7.16
CA LEU A 470 -8.64 -33.97 -6.72
C LEU A 470 -8.68 -35.27 -5.91
N MET A 471 -9.58 -35.35 -4.94
CA MET A 471 -9.77 -36.55 -4.11
C MET A 471 -10.15 -37.77 -4.96
N ASP A 472 -11.11 -37.62 -5.89
CA ASP A 472 -11.55 -38.70 -6.79
C ASP A 472 -10.44 -39.19 -7.74
N ARG A 473 -9.37 -38.40 -7.92
CA ARG A 473 -8.23 -38.78 -8.78
C ARG A 473 -7.22 -39.68 -8.06
N TYR A 474 -7.13 -39.57 -6.74
CA TYR A 474 -6.08 -40.20 -5.93
C TYR A 474 -6.61 -41.14 -4.82
N ASN A 475 -7.93 -41.23 -4.67
CA ASN A 475 -8.64 -42.33 -4.00
C ASN A 475 -9.06 -43.37 -5.03
#